data_AF-A0A0N0SEA5-F1
#
_entry.id   AF-A0A0N0SEA5-F1
#
_cell.length_a   1.000
_cell.length_b   1.000
_cell.length_c   1.000
_cell.angle_alpha   90.00
_cell.angle_beta   90.00
_cell.angle_gamma   90.00
#
_symmetry.space_group_name_H-M   'P 1'
#
loop_
_entity.id
_entity.type
_entity.pdbx_description
1 polymer ?
#
loop_
_entity_poly.entity_id
_entity_poly.type
_entity_poly.pdbx_seq_one_letter_code
_entity_poly.pdbx_strand_id
1 'polypeptide(L)'
;MDQVNAFESPTTTRLHRGEYLVGLGVSLVLFAAHIGEVRWLPAVLLFVYIDLIGYIPGAIAYRRSPTKQIPKGFYVAYNTMHSLITQAAVVGLWMWVSGPEWALLVIPIHLCADRGVFGNFMKPFALPFEPVPNEQFARLSQQLFGTGATGSPAVGVREPSAAAAEPVR
;
A
#
# COMPACT_ATOMS: atom_id res chain seq x y z
N MET A 1 1.46 -2.95 1.76
CA MET A 1 2.24 -3.94 1.01
C MET A 1 2.94 -3.22 -0.12
N ASP A 2 3.95 -3.84 -0.70
CA ASP A 2 4.58 -3.35 -1.91
C ASP A 2 4.41 -4.40 -3.02
N GLN A 3 4.81 -4.02 -4.23
CA GLN A 3 4.70 -4.84 -5.44
C GLN A 3 5.54 -6.13 -5.41
N VAL A 4 6.52 -6.25 -4.50
CA VAL A 4 7.37 -7.45 -4.38
C VAL A 4 7.01 -8.34 -3.19
N ASN A 5 6.22 -7.83 -2.24
CA ASN A 5 5.76 -8.52 -1.03
C ASN A 5 4.22 -8.40 -0.86
N ALA A 6 3.47 -8.77 -1.90
CA ALA A 6 2.01 -8.73 -1.90
C ALA A 6 1.42 -9.99 -1.26
N PHE A 7 0.87 -9.89 -0.04
CA PHE A 7 0.29 -11.01 0.73
C PHE A 7 -0.96 -11.65 0.11
N GLU A 8 -1.57 -10.96 -0.84
CA GLU A 8 -2.70 -11.46 -1.60
C GLU A 8 -2.26 -12.47 -2.68
N SER A 9 -3.18 -13.33 -3.13
CA SER A 9 -2.90 -14.18 -4.29
C SER A 9 -2.57 -13.31 -5.52
N PRO A 10 -1.86 -13.84 -6.53
CA PRO A 10 -1.57 -13.07 -7.76
C PRO A 10 -2.84 -12.53 -8.44
N THR A 11 -3.92 -13.31 -8.45
CA THR A 11 -5.20 -12.90 -9.03
C THR A 11 -5.85 -11.80 -8.20
N THR A 12 -5.91 -11.95 -6.88
CA THR A 12 -6.47 -10.95 -5.97
C THR A 12 -5.70 -9.63 -6.07
N THR A 13 -4.36 -9.67 -6.10
CA THR A 13 -3.52 -8.48 -6.27
C THR A 13 -3.82 -7.77 -7.58
N ARG A 14 -4.02 -8.50 -8.69
CA ARG A 14 -4.38 -7.91 -9.98
C ARG A 14 -5.75 -7.25 -9.97
N LEU A 15 -6.75 -7.91 -9.36
CA LEU A 15 -8.10 -7.36 -9.24
C LEU A 15 -8.10 -6.09 -8.38
N HIS A 16 -7.43 -6.11 -7.24
CA HIS A 16 -7.30 -4.97 -6.34
C HIS A 16 -6.62 -3.79 -7.03
N ARG A 17 -5.55 -4.03 -7.80
CA ARG A 17 -4.92 -3.00 -8.65
C ARG A 17 -5.88 -2.50 -9.74
N GLY A 18 -6.69 -3.38 -10.31
CA GLY A 18 -7.72 -3.05 -11.30
C GLY A 18 -8.71 -2.01 -10.81
N GLU A 19 -9.15 -2.08 -9.55
CA GLU A 19 -10.04 -1.09 -8.95
C GLU A 19 -9.41 0.32 -8.97
N TYR A 20 -8.14 0.43 -8.58
CA TYR A 20 -7.41 1.70 -8.64
C TYR A 20 -7.14 2.15 -10.08
N LEU A 21 -6.92 1.24 -11.02
CA LEU A 21 -6.77 1.62 -12.44
C LEU A 21 -8.05 2.22 -13.02
N VAL A 22 -9.23 1.72 -12.61
CA VAL A 22 -10.51 2.33 -12.99
C VAL A 22 -10.63 3.73 -12.38
N GLY A 23 -10.35 3.88 -11.09
CA GLY A 23 -10.35 5.19 -10.42
C GLY A 23 -9.39 6.20 -11.07
N LEU A 24 -8.19 5.73 -11.44
CA LEU A 24 -7.20 6.52 -12.17
C LEU A 24 -7.75 6.95 -13.54
N GLY A 25 -8.32 6.01 -14.31
CA GLY A 25 -8.87 6.28 -15.63
C GLY A 25 -9.97 7.34 -15.59
N VAL A 26 -10.94 7.19 -14.68
CA VAL A 26 -12.02 8.18 -14.50
C VAL A 26 -11.46 9.54 -14.10
N SER A 27 -10.53 9.58 -13.15
CA SER A 27 -9.94 10.84 -12.68
C SER A 27 -9.14 11.55 -13.78
N LEU A 28 -8.36 10.81 -14.58
CA LEU A 28 -7.60 11.35 -15.71
C LEU A 28 -8.52 11.89 -16.80
N VAL A 29 -9.59 11.16 -17.16
CA VAL A 29 -10.57 11.62 -18.16
C VAL A 29 -11.24 12.92 -17.71
N LEU A 30 -11.70 12.99 -16.46
CA LEU A 30 -12.32 14.21 -15.92
C LEU A 30 -11.34 15.37 -15.85
N PHE A 31 -10.10 15.13 -15.44
CA PHE A 31 -9.06 16.15 -15.36
C PHE A 31 -8.69 16.67 -16.76
N ALA A 32 -8.55 15.78 -17.75
CA ALA A 32 -8.27 16.16 -19.13
C ALA A 32 -9.43 16.93 -19.77
N ALA A 33 -10.68 16.50 -19.53
CA ALA A 33 -11.87 17.17 -20.04
C ALA A 33 -12.00 18.62 -19.53
N HIS A 34 -11.51 18.90 -18.32
CA HIS A 34 -11.59 20.22 -17.68
C HIS A 34 -10.21 20.89 -17.53
N ILE A 35 -9.24 20.51 -18.35
CA ILE A 35 -7.85 20.96 -18.20
C ILE A 35 -7.69 22.49 -18.24
N GLY A 36 -8.57 23.18 -18.97
CA GLY A 36 -8.60 24.65 -19.04
C GLY A 36 -9.16 25.32 -17.78
N GLU A 37 -9.88 24.59 -16.94
CA GLU A 37 -10.46 25.06 -15.67
C GLU A 37 -9.58 24.69 -14.47
N VAL A 38 -8.55 23.87 -14.68
CA VAL A 38 -7.64 23.45 -13.63
C VAL A 38 -6.78 24.61 -13.17
N ARG A 39 -6.88 24.94 -11.88
CA ARG A 39 -5.91 25.81 -11.21
C ARG A 39 -4.61 25.06 -11.01
N TRP A 40 -3.66 25.30 -11.90
CA TRP A 40 -2.39 24.58 -11.98
C TRP A 40 -1.53 24.66 -10.72
N LEU A 41 -1.47 25.82 -10.05
CA LEU A 41 -0.66 25.95 -8.84
C LEU A 41 -1.18 25.03 -7.70
N PRO A 42 -2.48 25.08 -7.32
CA PRO A 42 -3.06 24.05 -6.44
C PRO A 42 -2.83 22.64 -6.94
N ALA A 43 -3.06 22.35 -8.22
CA ALA A 43 -2.91 21.02 -8.78
C ALA A 43 -1.49 20.45 -8.58
N VAL A 44 -0.45 21.23 -8.89
CA VAL A 44 0.95 20.81 -8.72
C VAL A 44 1.29 20.64 -7.24
N LEU A 45 0.87 21.57 -6.38
CA LEU A 45 1.14 21.47 -4.93
C LEU A 45 0.46 20.26 -4.31
N LEU A 46 -0.82 20.03 -4.61
CA LEU A 46 -1.61 18.90 -4.12
C LEU A 46 -1.13 17.56 -4.68
N PHE A 47 -0.48 17.54 -5.84
CA PHE A 47 0.17 16.34 -6.35
C PHE A 47 1.48 16.07 -5.59
N VAL A 48 2.38 17.06 -5.55
CA VAL A 48 3.75 16.88 -5.04
C VAL A 48 3.82 16.71 -3.52
N TYR A 49 2.95 17.35 -2.75
CA TYR A 49 3.07 17.36 -1.28
C TYR A 49 2.93 15.96 -0.65
N ILE A 50 2.17 15.06 -1.29
CA ILE A 50 1.95 13.68 -0.82
C ILE A 50 3.30 12.96 -0.69
N ASP A 51 4.14 13.04 -1.74
CA ASP A 51 5.44 12.40 -1.75
C ASP A 51 6.51 13.22 -1.03
N LEU A 52 6.44 14.54 -1.13
CA LEU A 52 7.40 15.44 -0.48
C LEU A 52 7.41 15.26 1.04
N ILE A 53 6.24 15.03 1.63
CA ILE A 53 6.10 14.78 3.07
C ILE A 53 6.15 13.27 3.36
N GLY A 54 5.48 12.46 2.55
CA GLY A 54 5.26 11.04 2.84
C GLY A 54 6.42 10.12 2.46
N TYR A 55 6.98 10.26 1.26
CA TYR A 55 7.89 9.27 0.68
C TYR A 55 9.35 9.75 0.65
N ILE A 56 9.60 10.92 0.08
CA ILE A 56 10.95 11.43 -0.22
C ILE A 56 11.86 11.45 1.02
N PRO A 57 11.43 11.95 2.20
CA PRO A 57 12.29 11.98 3.38
C PRO A 57 12.72 10.58 3.82
N GLY A 58 11.79 9.61 3.80
CA GLY A 58 12.06 8.22 4.15
C GLY A 58 12.97 7.52 3.14
N ALA A 59 12.77 7.78 1.84
CA ALA A 59 13.60 7.23 0.77
C ALA A 59 15.05 7.74 0.86
N ILE A 60 15.24 9.04 1.14
CA ILE A 60 16.57 9.63 1.36
C ILE A 60 17.22 9.00 2.60
N ALA A 61 16.50 8.91 3.72
CA ALA A 61 17.01 8.29 4.94
C ALA A 61 17.41 6.82 4.72
N TYR A 62 16.60 6.06 3.98
CA TYR A 62 16.87 4.66 3.66
C TYR A 62 18.10 4.50 2.76
N ARG A 63 18.22 5.33 1.72
CA ARG A 63 19.38 5.30 0.81
C ARG A 63 20.68 5.64 1.54
N ARG A 64 20.64 6.60 2.47
CA ARG A 64 21.79 7.02 3.29
C ARG A 64 22.12 6.06 4.43
N SER A 65 21.15 5.30 4.92
CA SER A 65 21.38 4.34 6.02
C SER A 65 22.30 3.19 5.56
N PRO A 66 23.40 2.89 6.28
CA PRO A 66 24.25 1.73 6.01
C PRO A 66 23.51 0.41 6.28
N THR A 67 22.67 0.36 7.32
CA THR A 67 21.95 -0.85 7.73
C THR A 67 20.59 -0.99 7.08
N LYS A 68 20.14 0.01 6.31
CA LYS A 68 18.79 0.09 5.73
C LYS A 68 17.64 0.05 6.75
N GLN A 69 17.97 0.20 8.03
CA GLN A 69 17.00 0.41 9.09
C GLN A 69 16.82 1.92 9.28
N ILE A 70 15.57 2.38 9.28
CA ILE A 70 15.22 3.79 9.48
C ILE A 70 14.12 3.92 10.55
N PRO A 71 14.01 5.08 11.21
CA PRO A 71 12.95 5.35 12.18
C PRO A 71 11.55 5.10 11.62
N LYS A 72 10.66 4.53 12.46
CA LYS A 72 9.27 4.24 12.08
C LYS A 72 8.44 5.50 11.79
N GLY A 73 8.90 6.68 12.22
CA GLY A 73 8.28 7.95 11.85
C GLY A 73 8.15 8.15 10.33
N PHE A 74 9.12 7.69 9.53
CA PHE A 74 9.02 7.76 8.06
C PHE A 74 7.92 6.86 7.50
N TYR A 75 7.66 5.71 8.13
CA TYR A 75 6.56 4.83 7.75
C TYR A 75 5.21 5.44 8.10
N VAL A 76 5.11 6.09 9.26
CA VAL A 76 3.91 6.83 9.67
C VAL A 76 3.66 7.97 8.68
N ALA A 77 4.67 8.78 8.37
CA ALA A 77 4.55 9.86 7.39
C ALA A 77 4.07 9.36 6.03
N TYR A 78 4.69 8.29 5.50
CA TYR A 78 4.24 7.67 4.25
C TYR A 78 2.78 7.23 4.34
N ASN A 79 2.42 6.44 5.35
CA ASN A 79 1.08 5.86 5.47
C ASN A 79 0.01 6.93 5.70
N THR A 80 0.31 7.98 6.46
CA THR A 80 -0.59 9.12 6.65
C THR A 80 -0.80 9.86 5.34
N MET A 81 0.27 10.25 4.64
CA MET A 81 0.13 11.01 3.39
C MET A 81 -0.50 10.19 2.27
N HIS A 82 -0.22 8.89 2.22
CA HIS A 82 -0.80 7.98 1.23
C HIS A 82 -2.15 7.41 1.69
N SER A 83 -2.76 7.89 2.78
CA SER A 83 -4.08 7.42 3.23
C SER A 83 -5.22 8.07 2.46
N LEU A 84 -6.12 7.24 1.93
CA LEU A 84 -7.39 7.72 1.37
C LEU A 84 -8.19 8.51 2.40
N ILE A 85 -8.11 8.15 3.69
CA ILE A 85 -8.80 8.87 4.77
C ILE A 85 -8.23 10.28 4.91
N THR A 86 -6.90 10.39 4.99
CA THR A 86 -6.22 11.68 5.10
C THR A 86 -6.47 12.54 3.87
N GLN A 87 -6.38 11.95 2.68
CA GLN A 87 -6.61 12.67 1.43
C GLN A 87 -8.08 13.07 1.24
N ALA A 88 -9.05 12.25 1.66
CA ALA A 88 -10.45 12.64 1.69
C ALA A 88 -10.71 13.81 2.65
N ALA A 89 -10.04 13.83 3.82
CA ALA A 89 -10.12 14.95 4.74
C ALA A 89 -9.52 16.24 4.14
N VAL A 90 -8.39 16.15 3.44
CA VAL A 90 -7.79 17.29 2.73
C VAL A 90 -8.72 17.82 1.64
N VAL A 91 -9.27 16.93 0.80
CA VAL A 91 -10.24 17.29 -0.24
C VAL A 91 -11.47 17.94 0.36
N GLY A 92 -12.06 17.34 1.41
CA GLY A 92 -13.25 17.87 2.07
C GLY A 92 -13.02 19.23 2.71
N LEU A 93 -11.89 19.41 3.40
CA LEU A 93 -11.49 20.69 3.98
C LEU A 93 -11.27 21.75 2.90
N TRP A 94 -10.62 21.39 1.79
CA TRP A 94 -10.42 22.29 0.67
C TRP A 94 -11.74 22.72 0.04
N MET A 95 -12.63 21.76 -0.24
CA MET A 95 -13.96 22.05 -0.78
C MET A 95 -14.77 22.96 0.15
N TRP A 96 -14.61 22.82 1.47
CA TRP A 96 -15.28 23.67 2.45
C TRP A 96 -14.76 25.12 2.44
N VAL A 97 -13.46 25.31 2.31
CA VAL A 97 -12.83 26.65 2.40
C VAL A 97 -12.79 27.38 1.05
N SER A 98 -12.53 26.65 -0.04
CA SER A 98 -12.26 27.21 -1.37
C SER A 98 -13.31 26.84 -2.42
N GLY A 99 -14.24 25.96 -2.09
CA GLY A 99 -15.18 25.36 -3.05
C GLY A 99 -14.59 24.17 -3.81
N PRO A 100 -15.43 23.38 -4.49
CA PRO A 100 -14.99 22.30 -5.35
C PRO A 100 -14.26 22.83 -6.58
N GLU A 101 -13.14 22.20 -6.95
CA GLU A 101 -12.40 22.53 -8.18
C GLU A 101 -11.72 21.30 -8.79
N TRP A 102 -11.48 21.35 -10.10
CA TRP A 102 -10.88 20.25 -10.86
C TRP A 102 -9.42 19.94 -10.48
N ALA A 103 -8.73 20.92 -9.88
CA ALA A 103 -7.37 20.71 -9.37
C ALA A 103 -7.31 19.60 -8.31
N LEU A 104 -8.40 19.34 -7.58
CA LEU A 104 -8.46 18.29 -6.57
C LEU A 104 -8.33 16.87 -7.16
N LEU A 105 -8.59 16.68 -8.47
CA LEU A 105 -8.46 15.38 -9.12
C LEU A 105 -7.02 14.86 -9.16
N VAL A 106 -6.01 15.71 -8.99
CA VAL A 106 -4.62 15.26 -8.88
C VAL A 106 -4.38 14.33 -7.70
N ILE A 107 -5.17 14.45 -6.63
CA ILE A 107 -5.06 13.61 -5.43
C ILE A 107 -5.47 12.16 -5.74
N PRO A 108 -6.69 11.87 -6.26
CA PRO A 108 -7.02 10.51 -6.67
C PRO A 108 -6.15 10.04 -7.84
N ILE A 109 -5.71 10.90 -8.76
CA ILE A 109 -4.73 10.51 -9.80
C ILE A 109 -3.45 9.97 -9.15
N HIS A 110 -2.87 10.70 -8.19
CA HIS A 110 -1.64 10.28 -7.49
C HIS A 110 -1.83 8.95 -6.76
N LEU A 111 -2.84 8.86 -5.90
CA LEU A 111 -3.07 7.68 -5.06
C LEU A 111 -3.46 6.43 -5.88
N CYS A 112 -4.25 6.61 -6.93
CA CYS A 112 -4.66 5.52 -7.81
C CYS A 112 -3.52 5.08 -8.74
N ALA A 113 -2.66 6.00 -9.20
CA ALA A 113 -1.45 5.64 -9.92
C ALA A 113 -0.49 4.84 -9.04
N ASP A 114 -0.26 5.28 -7.80
CA ASP A 114 0.61 4.58 -6.83
C ASP A 114 0.19 3.12 -6.62
N ARG A 115 -1.12 2.88 -6.47
CA ARG A 115 -1.66 1.54 -6.22
C ARG A 115 -1.91 0.72 -7.47
N GLY A 116 -2.55 1.30 -8.48
CA GLY A 116 -2.92 0.60 -9.71
C GLY A 116 -1.70 0.30 -10.59
N VAL A 117 -0.88 1.32 -10.84
CA VAL A 117 0.27 1.23 -11.76
C VAL A 117 1.50 0.69 -11.05
N PHE A 118 1.87 1.24 -9.89
CA PHE A 118 3.09 0.84 -9.20
C PHE A 118 2.89 -0.33 -8.23
N GLY A 119 1.67 -0.55 -7.72
CA GLY A 119 1.41 -1.61 -6.74
C GLY A 119 1.89 -1.26 -5.33
N ASN A 120 2.12 0.03 -5.07
CA ASN A 120 2.49 0.54 -3.75
C ASN A 120 1.23 0.75 -2.92
N PHE A 121 1.18 0.10 -1.77
CA PHE A 121 0.15 0.30 -0.77
C PHE A 121 0.80 0.79 0.53
N MET A 122 0.03 0.81 1.62
CA MET A 122 0.53 1.17 2.95
C MET A 122 1.78 0.38 3.32
N LYS A 123 2.85 1.07 3.72
CA LYS A 123 4.10 0.43 4.15
C LYS A 123 3.90 -0.32 5.46
N PRO A 124 4.08 -1.65 5.48
CA PRO A 124 4.04 -2.41 6.71
C PRO A 124 5.31 -2.14 7.53
N PHE A 125 5.16 -1.96 8.85
CA PHE A 125 6.29 -1.65 9.73
C PHE A 125 7.31 -2.80 9.87
N ALA A 126 6.89 -4.04 9.55
CA ALA A 126 7.73 -5.23 9.64
C ALA A 126 8.69 -5.40 8.43
N LEU A 127 8.46 -4.69 7.32
CA LEU A 127 9.30 -4.76 6.13
C LEU A 127 10.22 -3.53 6.01
N PRO A 128 11.31 -3.63 5.23
CA PRO A 128 12.13 -2.48 4.88
C PRO A 128 11.31 -1.35 4.23
N PHE A 129 11.78 -0.11 4.35
CA PHE A 129 11.03 1.04 3.85
C PHE A 129 10.97 1.02 2.33
N GLU A 130 12.09 0.75 1.65
CA GLU A 130 12.07 0.46 0.22
C GLU A 130 11.73 -1.01 -0.04
N PRO A 131 11.00 -1.32 -1.14
CA PRO A 131 10.63 -2.68 -1.48
C PRO A 131 11.86 -3.57 -1.67
N VAL A 132 12.00 -4.61 -0.86
CA VAL A 132 13.02 -5.65 -0.99
C VAL A 132 12.33 -7.01 -0.88
N PRO A 133 12.56 -7.96 -1.81
CA PRO A 133 11.98 -9.29 -1.74
C PRO A 133 12.29 -9.96 -0.40
N ASN A 134 11.26 -10.43 0.30
CA ASN A 134 11.40 -11.19 1.53
C ASN A 134 11.34 -12.70 1.23
N GLU A 135 12.39 -13.45 1.56
CA GLU A 135 12.46 -14.88 1.27
C GLU A 135 11.39 -15.71 1.99
N GLN A 136 11.07 -15.37 3.24
CA GLN A 136 10.05 -16.09 4.00
C GLN A 136 8.68 -15.89 3.35
N PHE A 137 8.42 -14.67 2.90
CA PHE A 137 7.22 -14.33 2.15
C PHE A 137 7.16 -15.10 0.83
N ALA A 138 8.24 -15.12 0.05
CA ALA A 138 8.31 -15.86 -1.21
C ALA A 138 8.04 -17.37 -1.04
N ARG A 139 8.61 -17.99 0.01
CA ARG A 139 8.34 -19.40 0.34
C ARG A 139 6.87 -19.64 0.69
N LEU A 140 6.29 -18.77 1.52
CA LEU A 140 4.88 -18.85 1.88
C LEU A 140 3.96 -18.69 0.65
N SER A 141 4.22 -17.70 -0.20
CA SER A 141 3.47 -17.49 -1.44
C SER A 141 3.54 -18.69 -2.37
N GLN A 142 4.72 -19.33 -2.49
CA GLN A 142 4.86 -20.55 -3.29
C GLN A 142 4.03 -21.71 -2.73
N GLN A 143 4.00 -21.88 -1.40
CA GLN A 143 3.21 -22.91 -0.75
C GLN A 143 1.70 -22.70 -0.93
N LEU A 144 1.23 -21.45 -0.85
CA LEU A 144 -0.19 -21.12 -0.94
C LEU A 144 -0.71 -21.02 -2.37
N PHE A 145 0.10 -20.51 -3.30
CA PHE A 145 -0.35 -20.09 -4.63
C PHE A 145 0.43 -20.71 -5.79
N GLY A 146 1.44 -21.55 -5.53
CA GLY A 146 2.20 -22.24 -6.56
C GLY A 146 1.35 -23.28 -7.30
N THR A 147 1.55 -23.38 -8.62
CA THR A 147 0.94 -24.41 -9.47
C THR A 147 1.49 -25.79 -9.06
N GLY A 148 0.77 -26.49 -8.19
CA GLY A 148 1.23 -27.73 -7.57
C GLY A 148 0.72 -27.99 -6.15
N ALA A 149 -0.07 -27.08 -5.56
CA ALA A 149 -0.78 -27.32 -4.30
C ALA A 149 -1.96 -28.32 -4.45
N THR A 150 -1.74 -29.43 -5.13
CA THR A 150 -2.53 -30.65 -4.96
C THR A 150 -1.89 -31.48 -3.87
N GLY A 151 -2.44 -31.40 -2.66
CA GLY A 151 -2.15 -32.33 -1.57
C GLY A 151 -1.45 -31.70 -0.37
N SER A 152 -2.24 -31.13 0.54
CA SER A 152 -1.89 -31.26 1.95
C SER A 152 -2.59 -32.52 2.45
N PRO A 153 -1.87 -33.55 2.94
CA PRO A 153 -2.52 -34.54 3.79
C PRO A 153 -3.07 -33.79 4.99
N ALA A 154 -4.27 -34.18 5.42
CA ALA A 154 -4.95 -33.64 6.59
C ALA A 154 -3.94 -33.41 7.71
N VAL A 155 -3.86 -32.17 8.21
CA VAL A 155 -3.20 -31.88 9.47
C VAL A 155 -4.01 -32.64 10.52
N GLY A 156 -3.58 -33.87 10.81
CA GLY A 156 -4.03 -34.61 11.96
C GLY A 156 -3.68 -33.78 13.17
N VAL A 157 -4.69 -33.11 13.72
CA VAL A 157 -4.66 -32.61 15.09
C VAL A 157 -4.39 -33.86 15.93
N ARG A 158 -3.12 -34.08 16.30
CA ARG A 158 -2.80 -35.04 17.35
C ARG A 158 -3.42 -34.46 18.61
N GLU A 159 -4.51 -35.08 19.07
CA GLU A 159 -4.98 -34.90 20.43
C GLU A 159 -3.80 -35.12 21.39
N PRO A 160 -3.67 -34.30 22.44
CA PRO A 160 -2.66 -34.55 23.45
C PRO A 160 -2.92 -35.92 24.06
N SER A 161 -1.97 -36.84 23.83
CA SER A 161 -1.92 -38.14 24.50
C SER A 161 -1.96 -37.92 26.01
N ALA A 162 -3.02 -38.40 26.65
CA ALA A 162 -3.14 -38.44 28.10
C ALA A 162 -2.08 -39.41 28.64
N ALA A 163 -0.90 -38.87 28.95
CA ALA A 163 0.16 -39.59 29.63
C ALA A 163 -0.12 -39.64 31.14
N ALA A 164 -0.38 -40.87 31.60
CA ALA A 164 -0.05 -41.43 32.91
C ALA A 164 -0.35 -40.58 34.16
N ALA A 165 -1.53 -40.83 34.76
CA ALA A 165 -1.68 -40.69 36.20
C ALA A 165 -1.07 -41.93 36.89
N GLU A 166 0.16 -41.81 37.41
CA GLU A 166 0.63 -42.68 38.49
C GLU A 166 0.03 -42.19 39.82
N PRO A 167 -0.62 -43.05 40.61
CA PRO A 167 -0.87 -42.75 42.00
C PRO A 167 0.38 -43.03 42.84
N VAL A 168 0.85 -41.98 43.50
CA VAL A 168 1.83 -42.05 44.59
C VAL A 168 1.13 -42.61 45.84
N ARG A 169 1.68 -43.74 46.33
CA ARG A 169 1.50 -44.42 47.64
C ARG A 169 0.23 -45.25 47.87
#